data_AF-A0A2P2I8L0-F1
#
_entry.id   AF-A0A2P2I8L0-F1
#
_cell.length_a   1.000
_cell.length_b   1.000
_cell.length_c   1.000
_cell.angle_alpha   90.00
_cell.angle_beta   90.00
_cell.angle_gamma   90.00
#
_symmetry.space_group_name_H-M   'P 1'
#
loop_
_entity.id
_entity.type
_entity.pdbx_description
1 polymer ?
#
loop_
_entity_poly.entity_id
_entity_poly.type
_entity_poly.pdbx_seq_one_letter_code
_entity_poly.pdbx_strand_id
1 'polypeptide(L)'
;MNYLLCNIVHDMEDDSTTDMELCYTYLWDRMRAMRSDITQQHLVDKCAVYVFERCVRFHIFCSERLCMEPPTVFDQKMNTEHLGKSLHSLKELYYDLAQTGELFDSEAEFRAYEILLNADDGNVMFAYLMFRESVRISPEVQFAIKVLHAIQSNHYVNFFRLLKKATYLQACIMHRYYKKVRSKALYIMIKALHVPG
;
A
#
# COMPACT_ATOMS: atom_id res chain seq x y z
N MET A 1 -20.19 1.17 4.24
CA MET A 1 -18.80 0.82 4.65
C MET A 1 -18.52 1.08 6.13
N ASN A 2 -18.91 2.21 6.74
CA ASN A 2 -18.63 2.50 8.18
C ASN A 2 -18.98 1.35 9.13
N TYR A 3 -20.17 0.78 9.02
CA TYR A 3 -20.57 -0.42 9.75
C TYR A 3 -19.55 -1.57 9.67
N LEU A 4 -18.97 -1.81 8.49
CA LEU A 4 -18.01 -2.90 8.27
C LEU A 4 -16.67 -2.69 8.95
N LEU A 5 -16.11 -1.46 8.98
CA LEU A 5 -14.84 -1.28 9.72
C LEU A 5 -15.07 -1.06 11.22
N CYS A 6 -16.18 -0.44 11.64
CA CYS A 6 -16.41 -0.16 13.06
C CYS A 6 -16.87 -1.39 13.85
N ASN A 7 -17.61 -2.32 13.23
CA ASN A 7 -18.23 -3.43 13.96
C ASN A 7 -17.57 -4.80 13.69
N ILE A 8 -16.62 -4.90 12.74
CA ILE A 8 -16.06 -6.19 12.32
C ILE A 8 -14.53 -6.19 12.40
N VAL A 9 -13.86 -5.04 12.27
CA VAL A 9 -12.40 -4.96 12.45
C VAL A 9 -12.01 -5.10 13.92
N HIS A 10 -12.90 -4.78 14.86
CA HIS A 10 -12.62 -4.96 16.28
C HIS A 10 -12.38 -6.45 16.62
N ASP A 11 -13.03 -7.36 15.89
CA ASP A 11 -12.85 -8.81 16.02
C ASP A 11 -11.53 -9.31 15.40
N MET A 12 -10.80 -8.46 14.65
CA MET A 12 -9.45 -8.79 14.15
C MET A 12 -8.33 -8.51 15.17
N GLU A 13 -8.66 -7.93 16.32
CA GLU A 13 -7.72 -7.71 17.43
C GLU A 13 -7.62 -8.93 18.37
N ASP A 14 -8.62 -9.82 18.39
CA ASP A 14 -8.57 -11.06 19.16
C ASP A 14 -7.72 -12.13 18.43
N ASP A 15 -6.81 -12.77 19.16
CA ASP A 15 -5.83 -13.74 18.63
C ASP A 15 -6.42 -15.12 18.27
N SER A 16 -7.75 -15.26 18.25
CA SER A 16 -8.41 -16.47 17.73
C SER A 16 -8.26 -16.53 16.21
N THR A 17 -7.40 -17.43 15.74
CA THR A 17 -7.09 -17.63 14.32
C THR A 17 -8.34 -17.89 13.45
N THR A 18 -9.34 -18.56 14.00
CA THR A 18 -10.62 -18.85 13.29
C THR A 18 -11.44 -17.59 13.02
N ASP A 19 -11.47 -16.63 13.94
CA ASP A 19 -12.28 -15.40 13.79
C ASP A 19 -11.65 -14.46 12.75
N MET A 20 -10.32 -14.46 12.66
CA MET A 20 -9.58 -13.63 11.71
C MET A 20 -9.79 -14.06 10.24
N GLU A 21 -9.80 -15.36 9.93
CA GLU A 21 -10.03 -15.87 8.57
C GLU A 21 -11.46 -15.55 8.08
N LEU A 22 -12.45 -15.81 8.93
CA LEU A 22 -13.86 -15.50 8.67
C LEU A 22 -14.06 -14.00 8.45
N CYS A 23 -13.45 -13.19 9.31
CA CYS A 23 -13.50 -11.74 9.22
C CYS A 23 -12.85 -11.22 7.93
N TYR A 24 -11.66 -11.70 7.59
CA TYR A 24 -10.98 -11.35 6.34
C TYR A 24 -11.84 -11.71 5.12
N THR A 25 -12.30 -12.95 5.03
CA THR A 25 -13.08 -13.45 3.90
C THR A 25 -14.36 -12.64 3.72
N TYR A 26 -15.08 -12.39 4.82
CA TYR A 26 -16.29 -11.59 4.80
C TYR A 26 -16.03 -10.15 4.33
N LEU A 27 -15.03 -9.47 4.91
CA LEU A 27 -14.72 -8.09 4.53
C LEU A 27 -14.24 -8.03 3.08
N TRP A 28 -13.41 -8.96 2.65
CA TRP A 28 -12.91 -9.05 1.29
C TRP A 28 -14.05 -9.19 0.28
N ASP A 29 -15.01 -10.09 0.53
CA ASP A 29 -16.19 -10.30 -0.33
C ASP A 29 -17.07 -9.04 -0.40
N ARG A 30 -17.34 -8.41 0.75
CA ARG A 30 -18.16 -7.18 0.80
C ARG A 30 -17.47 -6.01 0.09
N MET A 31 -16.17 -5.83 0.30
CA MET A 31 -15.41 -4.78 -0.40
C MET A 31 -15.34 -5.04 -1.91
N ARG A 32 -15.16 -6.30 -2.32
CA ARG A 32 -15.20 -6.69 -3.73
C ARG A 32 -16.57 -6.38 -4.35
N ALA A 33 -17.67 -6.75 -3.71
CA ALA A 33 -19.01 -6.45 -4.19
C ALA A 33 -19.25 -4.94 -4.35
N MET A 34 -18.87 -4.14 -3.35
CA MET A 34 -19.02 -2.67 -3.42
C MET A 34 -18.23 -2.07 -4.59
N ARG A 35 -16.99 -2.49 -4.81
CA ARG A 35 -16.20 -2.02 -5.96
C ARG A 35 -16.84 -2.41 -7.28
N SER A 36 -17.31 -3.66 -7.40
CA SER A 36 -17.99 -4.14 -8.61
C SER A 36 -19.22 -3.30 -8.93
N ASP A 37 -20.06 -3.00 -7.94
CA ASP A 37 -21.26 -2.17 -8.13
C ASP A 37 -20.92 -0.75 -8.56
N ILE A 38 -19.92 -0.12 -7.93
CA ILE A 38 -19.43 1.22 -8.29
C ILE A 38 -18.96 1.25 -9.74
N THR A 39 -18.16 0.27 -10.15
CA THR A 39 -17.65 0.17 -11.52
C THR A 39 -18.77 -0.08 -12.52
N GLN A 40 -19.71 -0.98 -12.22
CA GLN A 40 -20.84 -1.30 -13.10
C GLN A 40 -21.78 -0.12 -13.29
N GLN A 41 -21.98 0.69 -12.26
CA GLN A 41 -22.82 1.89 -12.31
C GLN A 41 -22.07 3.12 -12.82
N HIS A 42 -20.78 3.00 -13.15
CA HIS A 42 -19.92 4.10 -13.58
C HIS A 42 -19.95 5.31 -12.62
N LEU A 43 -19.96 5.06 -11.31
CA LEU A 43 -20.04 6.14 -10.31
C LEU A 43 -18.70 6.85 -10.19
N VAL A 44 -18.73 8.18 -10.34
CA VAL A 44 -17.58 9.08 -10.19
C VAL A 44 -17.95 10.17 -9.20
N ASP A 45 -17.80 9.87 -7.92
CA ASP A 45 -18.16 10.76 -6.82
C ASP A 45 -17.31 10.52 -5.56
N LYS A 46 -17.52 11.34 -4.53
CA LYS A 46 -16.84 11.24 -3.24
C LYS A 46 -17.09 9.91 -2.52
N CYS A 47 -18.24 9.28 -2.75
CA CYS A 47 -18.56 7.98 -2.14
C CYS A 47 -17.72 6.87 -2.78
N ALA A 48 -17.56 6.88 -4.10
CA ALA A 48 -16.68 5.97 -4.82
C ALA A 48 -15.24 6.09 -4.33
N VAL A 49 -14.71 7.32 -4.24
CA VAL A 49 -13.37 7.59 -3.69
C VAL A 49 -13.24 6.98 -2.29
N TYR A 50 -14.17 7.30 -1.40
CA TYR A 50 -14.18 6.81 -0.03
C TYR A 50 -14.13 5.28 0.08
N VAL A 51 -14.88 4.57 -0.77
CA VAL A 51 -14.89 3.11 -0.79
C VAL A 51 -13.56 2.55 -1.26
N PHE A 52 -13.01 3.06 -2.36
CA PHE A 52 -11.74 2.59 -2.89
C PHE A 52 -10.56 2.87 -1.96
N GLU A 53 -10.53 4.03 -1.32
CA GLU A 53 -9.52 4.35 -0.30
C GLU A 53 -9.48 3.32 0.82
N ARG A 54 -10.65 2.94 1.33
CA ARG A 54 -10.77 1.92 2.39
C ARG A 54 -10.38 0.53 1.90
N CYS A 55 -10.72 0.18 0.66
CA CYS A 55 -10.27 -1.07 0.05
C CYS A 55 -8.74 -1.14 -0.03
N VAL A 56 -8.09 -0.05 -0.45
CA VAL A 56 -6.62 0.01 -0.53
C VAL A 56 -5.99 -0.14 0.85
N ARG A 57 -6.45 0.63 1.85
CA ARG A 57 -5.94 0.55 3.23
C ARG A 57 -6.13 -0.87 3.81
N PHE A 58 -7.29 -1.49 3.58
CA PHE A 58 -7.59 -2.87 3.98
C PHE A 58 -6.62 -3.88 3.36
N HIS A 59 -6.42 -3.83 2.04
CA HIS A 59 -5.52 -4.77 1.38
C HIS A 59 -4.04 -4.61 1.79
N ILE A 60 -3.60 -3.38 2.08
CA ILE A 60 -2.26 -3.13 2.62
C ILE A 60 -2.13 -3.77 4.01
N PHE A 61 -3.11 -3.55 4.88
CA PHE A 61 -3.15 -4.14 6.22
C PHE A 61 -3.10 -5.66 6.18
N CYS A 62 -4.01 -6.30 5.43
CA CYS A 62 -4.07 -7.76 5.33
C CYS A 62 -2.79 -8.35 4.74
N SER A 63 -2.14 -7.66 3.79
CA SER A 63 -0.86 -8.11 3.22
C SER A 63 0.25 -8.26 4.26
N GLU A 64 0.22 -7.52 5.36
CA GLU A 64 1.22 -7.63 6.42
C GLU A 64 0.70 -8.54 7.54
N ARG A 65 -0.53 -8.32 8.00
CA ARG A 65 -1.15 -9.08 9.11
C ARG A 65 -1.25 -10.57 8.84
N LEU A 66 -1.54 -10.96 7.59
CA LEU A 66 -1.79 -12.34 7.18
C LEU A 66 -0.62 -12.95 6.38
N CYS A 67 0.56 -12.30 6.37
CA CYS A 67 1.67 -12.74 5.53
C CYS A 67 2.25 -14.12 5.90
N MET A 68 1.95 -14.61 7.10
CA MET A 68 2.36 -15.92 7.62
C MET A 68 1.27 -16.99 7.51
N GLU A 69 0.05 -16.63 7.09
CA GLU A 69 -1.04 -17.56 6.92
C GLU A 69 -0.84 -18.44 5.67
N PRO A 70 -1.36 -19.68 5.67
CA PRO A 70 -1.27 -20.54 4.49
C PRO A 70 -2.10 -19.98 3.33
N PRO A 71 -1.74 -20.26 2.06
CA PRO A 71 -2.49 -19.77 0.89
C PRO A 71 -3.97 -20.19 0.84
N THR A 72 -4.35 -21.23 1.58
CA THR A 72 -5.75 -21.66 1.74
C THR A 72 -6.59 -20.65 2.53
N VAL A 73 -5.96 -19.91 3.45
CA VAL A 73 -6.56 -18.86 4.28
C VAL A 73 -6.36 -17.49 3.63
N PHE A 74 -5.14 -17.21 3.15
CA PHE A 74 -4.79 -15.93 2.56
C PHE A 74 -3.94 -16.06 1.30
N ASP A 75 -4.57 -15.86 0.14
CA ASP A 75 -3.86 -15.73 -1.12
C ASP A 75 -3.29 -14.31 -1.27
N GLN A 76 -2.01 -14.16 -0.89
CA GLN A 76 -1.25 -12.92 -1.03
C GLN A 76 -1.21 -12.39 -2.47
N LYS A 77 -1.20 -13.26 -3.48
CA LYS A 77 -1.16 -12.85 -4.90
C LYS A 77 -2.49 -12.24 -5.29
N MET A 78 -3.60 -12.89 -4.93
CA MET A 78 -4.95 -12.36 -5.14
C MET A 78 -5.14 -11.03 -4.40
N ASN A 79 -4.72 -10.93 -3.14
CA ASN A 79 -4.78 -9.68 -2.38
C ASN A 79 -4.00 -8.55 -3.07
N THR A 80 -2.79 -8.85 -3.58
CA THR A 80 -1.95 -7.88 -4.31
C THR A 80 -2.62 -7.42 -5.61
N GLU A 81 -3.28 -8.33 -6.34
CA GLU A 81 -4.02 -7.98 -7.56
C GLU A 81 -5.21 -7.05 -7.27
N HIS A 82 -5.98 -7.35 -6.21
CA HIS A 82 -7.10 -6.51 -5.80
C HIS A 82 -6.67 -5.14 -5.26
N LEU A 83 -5.54 -5.07 -4.57
CA LEU A 83 -4.89 -3.82 -4.19
C LEU A 83 -4.54 -2.98 -5.43
N GLY A 84 -3.88 -3.59 -6.41
CA GLY A 84 -3.50 -2.91 -7.66
C GLY A 84 -4.71 -2.39 -8.44
N LYS A 85 -5.75 -3.21 -8.60
CA LYS A 85 -7.03 -2.80 -9.22
C LYS A 85 -7.68 -1.63 -8.48
N SER A 86 -7.70 -1.67 -7.14
CA SER A 86 -8.30 -0.60 -6.33
C SER A 86 -7.53 0.71 -6.45
N LEU A 87 -6.19 0.66 -6.45
CA LEU A 87 -5.35 1.84 -6.66
C LEU A 87 -5.52 2.43 -8.05
N HIS A 88 -5.65 1.59 -9.07
CA HIS A 88 -5.89 2.04 -10.44
C HIS A 88 -7.21 2.80 -10.56
N SER A 89 -8.32 2.21 -10.10
CA SER A 89 -9.62 2.89 -10.12
C SER A 89 -9.63 4.16 -9.26
N LEU A 90 -8.94 4.16 -8.12
CA LEU A 90 -8.82 5.35 -7.27
C LEU A 90 -8.05 6.47 -7.99
N LYS A 91 -7.01 6.13 -8.75
CA LYS A 91 -6.25 7.08 -9.57
C LYS A 91 -7.10 7.70 -10.68
N GLU A 92 -7.96 6.91 -11.33
CA GLU A 92 -8.91 7.39 -12.33
C GLU A 92 -9.94 8.32 -11.69
N LEU A 93 -10.53 7.93 -10.55
CA LEU A 93 -11.48 8.77 -9.81
C LEU A 93 -10.88 10.12 -9.42
N TYR A 94 -9.65 10.16 -8.88
CA TYR A 94 -8.99 11.43 -8.58
C TYR A 94 -8.75 12.28 -9.82
N TYR A 95 -8.44 11.66 -10.96
CA TYR A 95 -8.24 12.37 -12.21
C TYR A 95 -9.54 12.97 -12.76
N ASP A 96 -10.63 12.20 -12.78
CA ASP A 96 -11.91 12.64 -13.32
C ASP A 96 -12.53 13.75 -12.45
N LEU A 97 -12.52 13.58 -11.13
CA LEU A 97 -13.02 14.57 -10.18
C LEU A 97 -12.18 15.85 -10.16
N ALA A 98 -10.88 15.75 -10.46
CA ALA A 98 -10.04 16.92 -10.64
C ALA A 98 -10.51 17.83 -11.79
N GLN A 99 -11.04 17.24 -12.89
CA GLN A 99 -11.53 17.99 -14.03
C GLN A 99 -12.76 18.84 -13.68
N THR A 100 -13.52 18.44 -12.65
CA THR A 100 -14.67 19.20 -12.12
C THR A 100 -14.29 20.13 -10.96
N GLY A 101 -13.00 20.21 -10.61
CA GLY A 101 -12.49 21.06 -9.53
C GLY A 101 -12.55 20.40 -8.14
N GLU A 102 -12.92 19.12 -8.04
CA GLU A 102 -12.95 18.39 -6.78
C GLU A 102 -11.57 17.77 -6.49
N LEU A 103 -10.96 18.22 -5.39
CA LEU A 103 -9.65 17.78 -4.93
C LEU A 103 -9.78 17.06 -3.58
N PHE A 104 -8.86 16.13 -3.32
CA PHE A 104 -8.86 15.32 -2.11
C PHE A 104 -7.49 15.37 -1.44
N ASP A 105 -7.44 15.77 -0.18
CA ASP A 105 -6.20 15.79 0.61
C ASP A 105 -5.59 14.38 0.75
N SER A 106 -6.45 13.36 0.76
CA SER A 106 -6.05 11.95 0.82
C SER A 106 -5.31 11.47 -0.43
N GLU A 107 -5.39 12.15 -1.58
CA GLU A 107 -4.69 11.68 -2.79
C GLU A 107 -3.19 11.51 -2.54
N ALA A 108 -2.57 12.41 -1.78
CA ALA A 108 -1.15 12.33 -1.42
C ALA A 108 -0.79 11.01 -0.72
N GLU A 109 -1.63 10.54 0.19
CA GLU A 109 -1.47 9.25 0.88
C GLU A 109 -1.43 8.08 -0.13
N PHE A 110 -2.41 8.03 -1.04
CA PHE A 110 -2.55 6.91 -1.98
C PHE A 110 -1.50 6.94 -3.10
N ARG A 111 -1.08 8.13 -3.54
CA ARG A 111 0.07 8.28 -4.44
C ARG A 111 1.38 7.83 -3.79
N ALA A 112 1.55 8.10 -2.50
CA ALA A 112 2.69 7.59 -1.75
C ALA A 112 2.68 6.05 -1.69
N TYR A 113 1.51 5.42 -1.50
CA TYR A 113 1.39 3.96 -1.59
C TYR A 113 1.68 3.42 -2.99
N GLU A 114 1.21 4.08 -4.07
CA GLU A 114 1.51 3.73 -5.47
C GLU A 114 3.04 3.72 -5.70
N ILE A 115 3.77 4.71 -5.18
CA ILE A 115 5.25 4.75 -5.26
C ILE A 115 5.87 3.60 -4.46
N LEU A 116 5.48 3.43 -3.20
CA LEU A 116 6.08 2.44 -2.31
C LEU A 116 5.85 0.99 -2.78
N LEU A 117 4.67 0.68 -3.34
CA LEU A 117 4.35 -0.66 -3.84
C LEU A 117 5.16 -1.04 -5.09
N ASN A 118 5.61 -0.04 -5.85
CA ASN A 118 6.34 -0.17 -7.09
C ASN A 118 7.81 0.26 -6.95
N ALA A 119 8.39 0.21 -5.74
CA ALA A 119 9.73 0.75 -5.52
C ALA A 119 10.87 0.00 -6.25
N ASP A 120 10.60 -1.22 -6.70
CA ASP A 120 11.50 -2.03 -7.52
C ASP A 120 11.29 -1.84 -9.03
N ASP A 121 10.25 -1.10 -9.44
CA ASP A 121 9.99 -0.77 -10.84
C ASP A 121 10.77 0.49 -11.25
N GLY A 122 11.59 0.36 -12.29
CA GLY A 122 12.34 1.49 -12.86
C GLY A 122 11.45 2.59 -13.44
N ASN A 123 10.18 2.30 -13.71
CA ASN A 123 9.23 3.25 -14.30
C ASN A 123 8.47 4.10 -13.29
N VAL A 124 8.60 3.84 -11.98
CA VAL A 124 7.85 4.55 -10.93
C VAL A 124 8.08 6.08 -10.98
N MET A 125 9.29 6.50 -11.39
CA MET A 125 9.62 7.92 -11.52
C MET A 125 8.87 8.61 -12.65
N PHE A 126 8.56 7.91 -13.75
CA PHE A 126 7.74 8.47 -14.82
C PHE A 126 6.30 8.69 -14.34
N ALA A 127 5.73 7.74 -13.59
CA ALA A 127 4.42 7.91 -13.00
C ALA A 127 4.38 9.08 -12.00
N TYR A 128 5.41 9.24 -11.17
CA TYR A 128 5.54 10.37 -10.24
C TYR A 128 5.53 11.74 -10.95
N LEU A 129 6.19 11.85 -12.10
CA LEU A 129 6.22 13.11 -12.86
C LEU A 129 4.85 13.51 -13.43
N MET A 130 3.93 12.57 -13.59
CA MET A 130 2.56 12.82 -14.03
C MET A 130 1.66 13.33 -12.90
N PHE A 131 2.12 13.33 -11.64
CA PHE A 131 1.32 13.85 -10.53
C PHE A 131 1.28 15.37 -10.54
N ARG A 132 0.16 15.92 -10.06
CA ARG A 132 -0.01 17.36 -9.83
C ARG A 132 1.06 17.88 -8.87
N GLU A 133 1.47 19.12 -9.06
CA GLU A 133 2.55 19.72 -8.25
C GLU A 133 2.25 19.68 -6.74
N SER A 134 1.03 20.04 -6.33
CA SER A 134 0.59 19.99 -4.93
C SER A 134 0.76 18.61 -4.30
N VAL A 135 0.48 17.56 -5.07
CA VAL A 135 0.62 16.17 -4.65
C VAL A 135 2.09 15.76 -4.62
N ARG A 136 2.90 16.18 -5.59
CA ARG A 136 4.34 15.89 -5.63
C ARG A 136 5.08 16.45 -4.42
N ILE A 137 4.77 17.68 -4.01
CA ILE A 137 5.46 18.34 -2.88
C ILE A 137 4.92 17.91 -1.50
N SER A 138 3.85 17.09 -1.47
CA SER A 138 3.25 16.61 -0.22
C SER A 138 4.24 15.80 0.63
N PRO A 139 4.17 15.89 1.97
CA PRO A 139 5.07 15.16 2.85
C PRO A 139 4.96 13.64 2.67
N GLU A 140 3.79 13.11 2.35
CA GLU A 140 3.53 11.69 2.10
C GLU A 140 4.31 11.20 0.87
N VAL A 141 4.21 11.91 -0.25
CA VAL A 141 4.91 11.57 -1.49
C VAL A 141 6.41 11.77 -1.33
N GLN A 142 6.85 12.87 -0.70
CA GLN A 142 8.27 13.12 -0.45
C GLN A 142 8.89 12.05 0.47
N PHE A 143 8.14 11.54 1.44
CA PHE A 143 8.58 10.39 2.24
C PHE A 143 8.75 9.14 1.37
N ALA A 144 7.76 8.82 0.52
CA ALA A 144 7.83 7.67 -0.38
C ALA A 144 9.03 7.74 -1.34
N ILE A 145 9.34 8.91 -1.90
CA ILE A 145 10.53 9.14 -2.74
C ILE A 145 11.83 8.91 -1.97
N LYS A 146 11.93 9.35 -0.70
CA LYS A 146 13.11 9.08 0.14
C LYS A 146 13.30 7.59 0.39
N VAL A 147 12.21 6.84 0.61
CA VAL A 147 12.24 5.38 0.78
C VAL A 147 12.66 4.71 -0.53
N LEU A 148 12.06 5.10 -1.66
CA LEU A 148 12.40 4.62 -2.99
C LEU A 148 13.90 4.76 -3.26
N HIS A 149 14.45 5.96 -3.05
CA HIS A 149 15.86 6.22 -3.24
C HIS A 149 16.73 5.36 -2.32
N ALA A 150 16.34 5.18 -1.05
CA ALA A 150 17.07 4.32 -0.12
C ALA A 150 17.10 2.84 -0.56
N ILE A 151 16.00 2.33 -1.13
CA ILE A 151 15.92 0.97 -1.68
C ILE A 151 16.82 0.84 -2.91
N GLN A 152 16.66 1.73 -3.90
CA GLN A 152 17.37 1.67 -5.18
C GLN A 152 18.89 1.87 -5.03
N SER A 153 19.31 2.76 -4.12
CA SER A 153 20.73 3.00 -3.81
C SER A 153 21.35 1.98 -2.85
N ASN A 154 20.59 0.97 -2.39
CA ASN A 154 21.00 0.01 -1.36
C ASN A 154 21.45 0.65 -0.03
N HIS A 155 20.94 1.84 0.29
CA HIS A 155 21.29 2.57 1.50
C HIS A 155 20.51 2.04 2.72
N TYR A 156 20.84 0.82 3.14
CA TYR A 156 20.10 0.04 4.14
C TYR A 156 19.95 0.76 5.50
N VAL A 157 20.96 1.52 5.94
CA VAL A 157 20.89 2.29 7.19
C VAL A 157 19.78 3.34 7.11
N ASN A 158 19.70 4.07 5.98
CA ASN A 158 18.66 5.08 5.81
C ASN A 158 17.28 4.46 5.62
N PHE A 159 17.17 3.31 4.94
CA PHE A 159 15.92 2.55 4.84
C PHE A 159 15.34 2.26 6.24
N PHE A 160 16.13 1.68 7.15
CA PHE A 160 15.65 1.37 8.50
C PHE A 160 15.43 2.62 9.37
N ARG A 161 16.12 3.74 9.11
CA ARG A 161 15.83 5.03 9.76
C ARG A 161 14.50 5.62 9.30
N LEU A 162 14.19 5.53 8.00
CA LEU A 162 12.92 5.96 7.43
C LEU A 162 11.77 5.09 7.93
N LEU A 163 11.99 3.78 8.01
CA LEU A 163 11.00 2.84 8.54
C LEU A 163 10.49 3.23 9.94
N LYS A 164 11.40 3.67 10.82
CA LYS A 164 11.03 4.13 12.18
C LYS A 164 10.16 5.39 12.19
N LYS A 165 10.08 6.11 11.07
CA LYS A 165 9.27 7.33 10.88
C LYS A 165 8.03 7.08 10.01
N ALA A 166 7.89 5.88 9.46
CA ALA A 166 6.77 5.55 8.58
C ALA A 166 5.46 5.51 9.38
N THR A 167 4.37 5.89 8.73
CA THR A 167 3.04 5.52 9.22
C THR A 167 2.90 3.99 9.19
N TYR A 168 1.91 3.47 9.92
CA TYR A 168 1.70 2.03 9.99
C TYR A 168 1.55 1.38 8.61
N LEU A 169 0.67 1.91 7.74
CA LEU A 169 0.46 1.34 6.40
C LEU A 169 1.67 1.50 5.47
N GLN A 170 2.43 2.60 5.60
CA GLN A 170 3.72 2.72 4.91
C GLN A 170 4.69 1.63 5.37
N ALA A 171 4.77 1.36 6.68
CA ALA A 171 5.61 0.30 7.23
C ALA A 171 5.17 -1.09 6.74
N CYS A 172 3.85 -1.36 6.66
CA CYS A 172 3.30 -2.58 6.07
C CYS A 172 3.76 -2.78 4.63
N ILE A 173 3.76 -1.72 3.80
CA ILE A 173 4.27 -1.80 2.42
C ILE A 173 5.80 -2.01 2.42
N MET A 174 6.53 -1.29 3.27
CA MET A 174 7.98 -1.39 3.37
C MET A 174 8.46 -2.78 3.82
N HIS A 175 7.65 -3.54 4.56
CA HIS A 175 7.92 -4.92 4.97
C HIS A 175 8.30 -5.81 3.78
N ARG A 176 7.69 -5.59 2.60
CA ARG A 176 7.95 -6.33 1.36
C ARG A 176 9.43 -6.33 0.95
N TYR A 177 10.17 -5.29 1.34
CA TYR A 177 11.58 -5.10 0.98
C TYR A 177 12.56 -5.59 2.05
N TYR A 178 12.11 -6.03 3.23
CA TYR A 178 13.00 -6.38 4.34
C TYR A 178 13.99 -7.48 3.97
N LYS A 179 13.52 -8.56 3.36
CA LYS A 179 14.39 -9.68 2.96
C LYS A 179 15.50 -9.19 2.03
N LYS A 180 15.13 -8.45 0.98
CA LYS A 180 16.05 -7.87 -0.01
C LYS A 180 17.08 -6.94 0.65
N VAL A 181 16.60 -5.97 1.44
CA VAL A 181 17.46 -4.98 2.10
C VAL A 181 18.40 -5.63 3.12
N ARG A 182 17.91 -6.56 3.94
CA ARG A 182 18.74 -7.28 4.94
C ARG A 182 19.81 -8.14 4.27
N SER A 183 19.44 -8.95 3.27
CA SER A 183 20.39 -9.78 2.55
C SER A 183 21.47 -8.95 1.85
N LYS A 184 21.09 -7.83 1.23
CA LYS A 184 22.05 -6.93 0.59
C LYS A 184 22.95 -6.21 1.59
N ALA A 185 22.42 -5.78 2.73
CA ALA A 185 23.20 -5.17 3.80
C ALA A 185 24.29 -6.13 4.30
N LEU A 186 23.92 -7.38 4.60
CA LEU A 186 24.87 -8.40 5.05
C LEU A 186 25.97 -8.65 4.00
N TYR A 187 25.60 -8.77 2.73
CA TYR A 187 26.55 -8.91 1.64
C TYR A 187 27.55 -7.75 1.56
N ILE A 188 27.08 -6.50 1.69
CA ILE A 188 27.93 -5.31 1.67
C ILE A 188 28.88 -5.31 2.88
N MET A 189 28.38 -5.64 4.07
CA MET A 189 29.20 -5.70 5.30
C MET A 189 30.31 -6.75 5.19
N ILE A 190 29.99 -7.96 4.71
CA ILE A 190 30.97 -9.03 4.52
C ILE A 190 32.06 -8.59 3.54
N LYS A 191 31.68 -7.99 2.40
CA LYS A 191 32.66 -7.50 1.42
C LYS A 191 33.57 -6.39 1.96
N ALA A 192 33.03 -5.49 2.78
CA ALA A 192 33.81 -4.41 3.38
C ALA A 192 34.78 -4.90 4.47
N LEU A 193 34.43 -5.99 5.18
CA LEU A 193 35.22 -6.58 6.26
C LEU A 193 36.18 -7.67 5.80
N HIS A 194 36.07 -8.14 4.56
CA HIS A 194 36.99 -9.11 3.99
C HIS A 194 38.33 -8.42 3.69
N VAL A 195 39.35 -8.74 4.50
CA VAL A 195 40.74 -8.35 4.21
C VAL A 195 41.23 -9.25 3.06
N PRO A 196 41.71 -8.71 1.94
CA PRO A 196 42.34 -9.51 0.91
C PRO A 196 43.58 -10.20 1.53
N GLY A 197 43.59 -11.54 1.51
CA GLY A 197 44.76 -12.34 1.85
C GLY A 197 45.81 -12.32 0.75
#